data_AF-A0A9X4RP02-F1
#
_entry.id   AF-A0A9X4RP02-F1
#
_cell.length_a   1.000
_cell.length_b   1.000
_cell.length_c   1.000
_cell.angle_alpha   90.00
_cell.angle_beta   90.00
_cell.angle_gamma   90.00
#
_symmetry.space_group_name_H-M   'P 1'
#
loop_
_entity.id
_entity.type
_entity.pdbx_description
1 polymer ?
#
loop_
_entity_poly.entity_id
_entity_poly.type
_entity_poly.pdbx_seq_one_letter_code
_entity_poly.pdbx_strand_id
1 'polypeptide(L)'
;IGFPEARILIANVVVDLALSPKSNSAYQAMDAALADLRKNGHLPIPNHLRDGHYAGSKELGNAIGYQYPHAYPEKWVDQQYLPDKLLHADYFTANDTGKYERALGMTQEKIKNLKKK
;
A
#
# COMPACT_ATOMS: atom_id res chain seq x y z
N ILE A 1 -25.11 8.21 -24.64
CA ILE A 1 -25.59 9.53 -24.18
C ILE A 1 -25.01 10.62 -25.07
N GLY A 2 -23.68 10.76 -25.18
CA GLY A 2 -23.08 11.68 -26.17
C GLY A 2 -23.35 13.14 -25.85
N PHE A 3 -22.79 14.05 -26.62
CA PHE A 3 -23.14 15.46 -26.49
C PHE A 3 -24.45 15.74 -27.24
N PRO A 4 -25.34 16.57 -26.66
CA PRO A 4 -25.07 17.46 -25.52
C PRO A 4 -25.29 16.85 -24.12
N GLU A 5 -25.97 15.71 -23.96
CA GLU A 5 -26.44 15.16 -22.67
C GLU A 5 -25.32 14.70 -21.71
N ALA A 6 -24.13 14.35 -22.23
CA ALA A 6 -22.97 13.96 -21.42
C ALA A 6 -22.54 15.04 -20.40
N ARG A 7 -22.85 16.31 -20.70
CA ARG A 7 -22.59 17.44 -19.79
C ARG A 7 -23.26 17.30 -18.43
N ILE A 8 -24.38 16.57 -18.35
CA ILE A 8 -25.14 16.37 -17.10
C ILE A 8 -24.32 15.51 -16.13
N LEU A 9 -23.75 14.42 -16.61
CA LEU A 9 -22.91 13.53 -15.80
C LEU A 9 -21.63 14.24 -15.36
N ILE A 10 -21.00 15.00 -16.27
CA ILE A 10 -19.80 15.78 -15.98
C ILE A 10 -20.09 16.83 -14.90
N ALA A 11 -21.20 17.59 -15.04
CA ALA A 11 -21.58 18.61 -14.06
C ALA A 11 -21.76 18.03 -12.65
N ASN A 12 -22.42 16.87 -12.53
CA ASN A 12 -22.58 16.19 -11.24
C ASN A 12 -21.24 15.80 -10.61
N VAL A 13 -20.33 15.19 -11.39
CA VAL A 13 -19.01 14.78 -10.89
C VAL A 13 -18.15 15.99 -10.53
N VAL A 14 -18.22 17.08 -11.28
CA VAL A 14 -17.47 18.32 -10.98
C VAL A 14 -17.90 18.90 -9.63
N VAL A 15 -19.20 19.01 -9.38
CA VAL A 15 -19.72 19.51 -8.09
C VAL A 15 -19.32 18.58 -6.94
N ASP A 16 -19.44 17.27 -7.13
CA ASP A 16 -19.07 16.28 -6.11
C ASP A 16 -17.58 16.34 -5.77
N LEU A 17 -16.70 16.37 -6.78
CA LEU A 17 -15.26 16.51 -6.58
C LEU A 17 -14.90 17.86 -5.95
N ALA A 18 -15.56 18.95 -6.33
CA ALA A 18 -15.31 20.29 -5.78
C ALA A 18 -15.64 20.35 -4.28
N LEU A 19 -16.68 19.67 -3.83
CA LEU A 19 -17.15 19.68 -2.44
C LEU A 19 -16.64 18.51 -1.59
N SER A 20 -16.04 17.48 -2.20
CA SER A 20 -15.47 16.33 -1.50
C SER A 20 -14.26 16.69 -0.62
N PRO A 21 -13.98 15.94 0.46
CA PRO A 21 -12.70 15.99 1.14
C PRO A 21 -11.54 15.81 0.16
N LYS A 22 -10.51 16.63 0.28
CA LYS A 22 -9.34 16.57 -0.60
C LYS A 22 -8.22 15.79 0.10
N SER A 23 -7.55 14.93 -0.65
CA SER A 23 -6.35 14.24 -0.20
C SER A 23 -5.48 13.85 -1.38
N ASN A 24 -4.20 14.18 -1.30
CA ASN A 24 -3.16 13.74 -2.23
C ASN A 24 -2.17 12.80 -1.55
N SER A 25 -2.48 12.26 -0.36
CA SER A 25 -1.58 11.43 0.45
C SER A 25 -1.08 10.20 -0.30
N ALA A 26 -1.99 9.42 -0.91
CA ALA A 26 -1.65 8.25 -1.70
C ALA A 26 -0.84 8.60 -2.97
N TYR A 27 -1.13 9.76 -3.58
CA TYR A 27 -0.39 10.28 -4.73
C TYR A 27 1.07 10.60 -4.33
N GLN A 28 1.27 11.34 -3.24
CA GLN A 28 2.60 11.64 -2.73
C GLN A 28 3.36 10.38 -2.28
N ALA A 29 2.67 9.42 -1.66
CA ALA A 29 3.27 8.14 -1.27
C ALA A 29 3.80 7.36 -2.48
N MET A 30 3.04 7.34 -3.59
CA MET A 30 3.47 6.71 -4.83
C MET A 30 4.68 7.43 -5.45
N ASP A 31 4.66 8.76 -5.50
CA ASP A 31 5.78 9.55 -6.02
C ASP A 31 7.08 9.30 -5.23
N ALA A 32 6.98 9.22 -3.90
CA ALA A 32 8.11 8.87 -3.03
C ALA A 32 8.63 7.45 -3.30
N ALA A 33 7.74 6.46 -3.39
CA ALA A 33 8.15 5.08 -3.70
C ALA A 33 8.80 4.96 -5.09
N LEU A 34 8.29 5.68 -6.09
CA LEU A 34 8.89 5.75 -7.43
C LEU A 34 10.23 6.47 -7.43
N ALA A 35 10.41 7.50 -6.60
CA ALA A 35 11.70 8.17 -6.43
C ALA A 35 12.74 7.21 -5.86
N ASP A 36 12.38 6.41 -4.85
CA ASP A 36 13.26 5.38 -4.31
C ASP A 36 13.54 4.25 -5.30
N LEU A 37 12.58 3.86 -6.13
CA LEU A 37 12.84 2.92 -7.23
C LEU A 37 13.87 3.48 -8.22
N ARG A 38 13.73 4.75 -8.64
CA ARG A 38 14.67 5.40 -9.56
C ARG A 38 16.07 5.53 -8.95
N LYS A 39 16.16 5.79 -7.64
CA LYS A 39 17.41 5.94 -6.90
C LYS A 39 18.12 4.61 -6.65
N ASN A 40 17.37 3.58 -6.23
CA ASN A 40 17.92 2.32 -5.74
C ASN A 40 17.91 1.19 -6.77
N GLY A 41 17.20 1.37 -7.89
CA GLY A 41 17.03 0.37 -8.93
C GLY A 41 16.18 -0.83 -8.46
N HIS A 42 16.35 -1.96 -9.14
CA HIS A 42 15.65 -3.20 -8.82
C HIS A 42 16.25 -3.85 -7.57
N LEU A 43 15.68 -3.55 -6.41
CA LEU A 43 16.05 -4.23 -5.16
C LEU A 43 15.54 -5.68 -5.15
N PRO A 44 16.29 -6.61 -4.53
CA PRO A 44 15.87 -8.00 -4.45
C PRO A 44 14.59 -8.14 -3.61
N ILE A 45 13.67 -8.97 -4.08
CA ILE A 45 12.49 -9.38 -3.31
C ILE A 45 12.97 -10.28 -2.15
N PRO A 46 12.52 -10.07 -0.90
CA PRO A 46 12.80 -10.97 0.22
C PRO A 46 12.42 -12.42 -0.11
N ASN A 47 13.27 -13.39 0.25
CA ASN A 47 13.10 -14.79 -0.19
C ASN A 47 11.76 -15.40 0.22
N HIS A 48 11.27 -15.10 1.43
CA HIS A 48 9.97 -15.55 1.93
C HIS A 48 8.78 -14.93 1.19
N LEU A 49 8.99 -13.90 0.35
CA LEU A 49 7.95 -13.32 -0.52
C LEU A 49 8.07 -13.75 -1.99
N ARG A 50 9.13 -14.47 -2.37
CA ARG A 50 9.28 -14.98 -3.73
C ARG A 50 8.35 -16.17 -3.96
N ASP A 51 7.96 -16.36 -5.22
CA ASP A 51 7.14 -17.51 -5.60
C ASP A 51 7.83 -18.84 -5.27
N GLY A 52 7.10 -19.72 -4.59
CA GLY A 52 7.54 -21.05 -4.17
C GLY A 52 7.03 -22.19 -5.07
N HIS A 53 6.29 -21.89 -6.14
CA HIS A 53 5.59 -22.91 -6.93
C HIS A 53 6.38 -23.46 -8.12
N TYR A 54 7.54 -22.87 -8.44
CA TYR A 54 8.36 -23.31 -9.57
C TYR A 54 9.45 -24.31 -9.17
N ALA A 55 9.92 -25.10 -10.14
CA ALA A 55 10.97 -26.10 -9.93
C ALA A 55 12.28 -25.45 -9.47
N GLY A 56 12.87 -25.94 -8.38
CA GLY A 56 14.09 -25.37 -7.77
C GLY A 56 13.85 -24.25 -6.75
N SER A 57 12.61 -23.78 -6.57
CA SER A 57 12.27 -22.73 -5.59
C SER A 57 12.68 -23.09 -4.14
N LYS A 58 12.51 -24.36 -3.74
CA LYS A 58 12.93 -24.86 -2.42
C LYS A 58 14.44 -24.82 -2.21
N GLU A 59 15.20 -25.16 -3.25
CA GLU A 59 16.67 -25.14 -3.21
C GLU A 59 17.20 -23.70 -3.15
N LEU A 60 16.49 -22.75 -3.77
CA LEU A 60 16.75 -21.31 -3.71
C LEU A 60 16.24 -20.63 -2.42
N GLY A 61 15.58 -21.39 -1.55
CA GLY A 61 15.02 -20.87 -0.29
C GLY A 61 13.81 -19.96 -0.45
N ASN A 62 13.13 -19.99 -1.61
CA ASN A 62 11.96 -19.15 -1.84
C ASN A 62 10.74 -19.66 -1.07
N ALA A 63 9.88 -18.73 -0.66
CA ALA A 63 8.67 -18.98 0.14
C ALA A 63 8.92 -19.69 1.49
N ILE A 64 10.16 -20.09 1.81
CA ILE A 64 10.54 -20.62 3.12
C ILE A 64 10.43 -19.47 4.13
N GLY A 65 9.67 -19.70 5.19
CA GLY A 65 9.41 -18.69 6.23
C GLY A 65 8.28 -17.71 5.90
N TYR A 66 7.56 -17.87 4.77
CA TYR A 66 6.36 -17.08 4.52
C TYR A 66 5.29 -17.34 5.57
N GLN A 67 4.84 -16.28 6.22
CA GLN A 67 3.74 -16.31 7.18
C GLN A 67 2.46 -15.83 6.48
N TYR A 68 1.47 -16.72 6.40
CA TYR A 68 0.17 -16.43 5.78
C TYR A 68 -0.71 -15.58 6.71
N PRO A 69 -0.97 -14.28 6.42
CA PRO A 69 -1.59 -13.36 7.39
C PRO A 69 -2.94 -13.83 7.92
N HIS A 70 -3.75 -14.53 7.10
CA HIS A 70 -5.08 -14.96 7.51
C HIS A 70 -5.08 -16.05 8.59
N ALA A 71 -3.94 -16.71 8.82
CA ALA A 71 -3.75 -17.68 9.91
C ALA A 71 -3.48 -17.02 11.26
N TYR A 72 -3.16 -15.72 11.30
CA TYR A 72 -2.80 -15.00 12.53
C TYR A 72 -3.99 -14.22 13.11
N PRO A 73 -3.97 -13.90 14.43
CA PRO A 73 -4.90 -12.96 15.04
C PRO A 73 -4.93 -11.63 14.28
N GLU A 74 -6.07 -10.93 14.28
CA GLU A 74 -6.27 -9.68 13.51
C GLU A 74 -6.07 -9.80 11.99
N LYS A 75 -5.85 -11.02 11.47
CA LYS A 75 -5.50 -11.29 10.06
C LYS A 75 -4.26 -10.53 9.61
N TRP A 76 -3.32 -10.35 10.53
CA TRP A 76 -2.07 -9.61 10.34
C TRP A 76 -0.92 -10.34 11.04
N VAL A 77 0.28 -10.27 10.47
CA VAL A 77 1.49 -10.89 11.03
C VAL A 77 2.68 -9.93 10.91
N ASP A 78 3.53 -9.89 11.93
CA ASP A 78 4.78 -9.13 11.82
C ASP A 78 5.78 -9.90 10.96
N GLN A 79 5.90 -9.44 9.72
CA GLN A 79 6.80 -9.98 8.72
C GLN A 79 7.41 -8.82 7.93
N GLN A 80 8.67 -8.96 7.54
CA GLN A 80 9.31 -8.01 6.63
C GLN A 80 8.66 -8.08 5.24
N TYR A 81 8.22 -6.93 4.72
CA TYR A 81 7.68 -6.83 3.36
C TYR A 81 8.57 -6.02 2.41
N LEU A 82 9.24 -5.01 2.93
CA LEU A 82 10.17 -4.18 2.16
C LEU A 82 11.53 -4.88 2.02
N PRO A 83 12.27 -4.65 0.91
CA PRO A 83 13.67 -5.06 0.79
C PRO A 83 14.53 -4.46 1.91
N ASP A 84 15.66 -5.09 2.24
CA ASP A 84 16.52 -4.67 3.36
C ASP A 84 16.95 -3.21 3.28
N LYS A 85 17.26 -2.71 2.07
CA LYS A 85 17.66 -1.31 1.86
C LYS A 85 16.55 -0.29 2.12
N LEU A 86 15.29 -0.72 2.18
CA LEU A 86 14.11 0.12 2.39
C LEU A 86 13.35 -0.27 3.66
N LEU A 87 13.95 -1.03 4.58
CA LEU A 87 13.25 -1.58 5.75
C LEU A 87 12.54 -0.51 6.60
N HIS A 88 13.07 0.71 6.61
CA HIS A 88 12.57 1.85 7.38
C HIS A 88 11.83 2.89 6.53
N ALA A 89 11.57 2.60 5.25
CA ALA A 89 10.81 3.52 4.40
C ALA A 89 9.34 3.53 4.84
N ASP A 90 8.80 4.74 5.02
CA ASP A 90 7.39 4.99 5.28
C ASP A 90 6.92 6.10 4.33
N TYR A 91 6.02 5.76 3.41
CA TYR A 91 5.62 6.67 2.33
C TYR A 91 4.22 7.24 2.54
N PHE A 92 3.32 6.48 3.17
CA PHE A 92 1.93 6.86 3.31
C PHE A 92 1.69 7.50 4.67
N THR A 93 1.35 8.79 4.66
CA THR A 93 0.87 9.51 5.84
C THR A 93 -0.60 9.85 5.61
N ALA A 94 -1.49 9.26 6.42
CA ALA A 94 -2.92 9.50 6.31
C ALA A 94 -3.27 10.96 6.66
N ASN A 95 -4.20 11.54 5.91
CA ASN A 95 -4.81 12.84 6.22
C ASN A 95 -6.11 12.70 7.01
N ASP A 96 -6.45 13.74 7.77
CA ASP A 96 -7.67 13.78 8.59
C ASP A 96 -8.87 14.45 7.91
N THR A 97 -8.75 14.79 6.62
CA THR A 97 -9.74 15.61 5.88
C THR A 97 -11.07 14.90 5.68
N GLY A 98 -11.09 13.56 5.57
CA GLY A 98 -12.27 12.74 5.35
C GLY A 98 -12.45 11.64 6.40
N LYS A 99 -13.69 11.24 6.68
CA LYS A 99 -13.99 10.10 7.58
C LYS A 99 -13.34 8.80 7.11
N TYR A 100 -13.29 8.58 5.80
CA TYR A 100 -12.71 7.39 5.19
C TYR A 100 -11.21 7.29 5.47
N GLU A 101 -10.45 8.34 5.14
CA GLU A 101 -9.00 8.33 5.34
C GLU A 101 -8.60 8.34 6.82
N ARG A 102 -9.38 8.99 7.69
CA ARG A 102 -9.21 8.86 9.15
C ARG A 102 -9.28 7.40 9.63
N ALA A 103 -10.22 6.62 9.10
CA ALA A 103 -10.31 5.19 9.44
C ALA A 103 -9.09 4.40 8.93
N LEU A 104 -8.53 4.77 7.77
CA LEU A 104 -7.27 4.20 7.28
C LEU A 104 -6.09 4.57 8.19
N GLY A 105 -6.00 5.83 8.63
CA GLY A 105 -4.99 6.29 9.59
C GLY A 105 -5.06 5.54 10.92
N MET A 106 -6.27 5.32 11.46
CA MET A 106 -6.47 4.50 12.66
C MET A 106 -5.98 3.06 12.46
N THR A 107 -6.22 2.49 11.28
CA THR A 107 -5.73 1.15 10.92
C THR A 107 -4.21 1.10 10.82
N GLN A 108 -3.59 2.13 10.23
CA GLN A 108 -2.14 2.27 10.17
C GLN A 108 -1.51 2.33 11.56
N GLU A 109 -2.07 3.12 12.47
CA GLU A 109 -1.61 3.21 13.85
C GLU A 109 -1.81 1.89 14.62
N LYS A 110 -2.92 1.19 14.40
CA LYS A 110 -3.13 -0.16 14.94
C LYS A 110 -2.01 -1.11 14.50
N ILE A 111 -1.65 -1.11 13.21
CA ILE A 111 -0.57 -1.94 12.68
C ILE A 111 0.79 -1.56 13.29
N LYS A 112 1.10 -0.26 13.40
CA LYS A 112 2.34 0.21 14.05
C LYS A 112 2.42 -0.25 15.51
N ASN A 113 1.30 -0.27 16.21
CA ASN A 113 1.24 -0.77 17.59
C ASN A 113 1.39 -2.30 17.68
N LEU A 114 0.86 -3.05 16.71
CA LEU A 114 1.07 -4.50 16.64
C LEU A 114 2.55 -4.85 16.39
N LYS A 115 3.26 -4.09 15.54
CA LYS A 115 4.70 -4.26 15.29
C LYS A 115 5.62 -3.97 16.48
N LYS A 116 5.16 -3.21 17.47
CA LYS A 116 5.96 -2.84 18.66
C LYS A 116 5.86 -3.86 19.80
N LYS A 117 4.87 -4.75 19.74
CA LYS A 117 4.62 -5.79 20.75
C LYS A 117 5.44 -7.02 20.45
#